data_AF-A0A3B3ZMD2-F1
#
_entry.id   AF-A0A3B3ZMD2-F1
#
_cell.length_a   1.000
_cell.length_b   1.000
_cell.length_c   1.000
_cell.angle_alpha   90.00
_cell.angle_beta   90.00
_cell.angle_gamma   90.00
#
_symmetry.space_group_name_H-M   'P 1'
#
loop_
_entity.id
_entity.type
_entity.pdbx_description
1 polymer ?
#
loop_
_entity_poly.entity_id
_entity_poly.type
_entity_poly.pdbx_seq_one_letter_code
_entity_poly.pdbx_strand_id
1 'polypeptide(L)'
;RGTMAGGDCRFVSCRELWTILLGRSALREPAQIEEELDKHWDRLHQGLSYYKPPSSASAQKLKENKDVAQALKDFGLRISKLLGLDEQQSVQLLQCYLQEDYRGTRDSLKMRGKVRLFF
;
A
#
# COMPACT_ATOMS: atom_id res chain seq x y z
N ARG A 1 -8.72 10.77 25.16
CA ARG A 1 -9.47 11.69 24.27
C ARG A 1 -8.45 12.37 23.36
N GLY A 2 -8.48 12.10 22.06
CA GLY A 2 -7.50 12.62 21.10
C GLY A 2 -7.56 11.86 19.77
N THR A 3 -8.74 11.86 19.14
CA THR A 3 -8.90 11.47 17.73
C THR A 3 -8.18 12.50 16.86
N MET A 4 -6.97 12.17 16.41
CA MET A 4 -6.33 12.90 15.32
C MET A 4 -6.73 12.23 14.01
N ALA A 5 -7.76 12.80 13.39
CA ALA A 5 -8.05 12.65 11.97
C ALA A 5 -6.93 13.29 11.15
N GLY A 6 -5.83 12.56 10.96
CA GLY A 6 -4.94 12.76 9.83
C GLY A 6 -5.51 11.95 8.68
N GLY A 7 -5.76 12.58 7.53
CA GLY A 7 -6.20 11.94 6.29
C GLY A 7 -5.13 11.02 5.71
N ASP A 8 -4.77 9.98 6.45
CA ASP A 8 -3.88 8.92 6.04
C ASP A 8 -4.73 7.85 5.38
N CYS A 9 -4.85 7.92 4.06
CA CYS A 9 -5.16 6.73 3.28
C CYS A 9 -3.94 5.79 3.38
N ARG A 10 -3.72 5.20 4.57
CA ARG A 10 -2.76 4.13 4.77
C ARG A 10 -3.31 2.95 3.99
N PHE A 11 -2.78 2.73 2.79
CA PHE A 11 -2.98 1.48 2.08
C PHE A 11 -2.46 0.37 3.00
N VAL A 12 -3.37 -0.36 3.66
CA VAL A 12 -2.98 -1.53 4.44
C VAL A 12 -2.35 -2.51 3.48
N SER A 13 -1.08 -2.81 3.67
CA SER A 13 -0.36 -3.70 2.77
C SER A 13 -0.89 -5.13 2.92
N CYS A 14 -0.66 -5.97 1.91
CA CYS A 14 -0.95 -7.40 2.04
C CYS A 14 -0.19 -8.01 3.23
N ARG A 15 0.95 -7.42 3.60
CA ARG A 15 1.78 -7.87 4.70
C ARG A 15 1.15 -7.56 6.06
N GLU A 16 0.61 -6.37 6.26
CA GLU A 16 -0.11 -6.02 7.49
C GLU A 16 -1.37 -6.88 7.69
N LEU A 17 -2.14 -7.12 6.64
CA LEU A 17 -3.27 -8.05 6.70
C LEU A 17 -2.81 -9.46 7.06
N TRP A 18 -1.71 -9.92 6.46
CA TRP A 18 -1.14 -11.24 6.76
C TRP A 18 -0.61 -11.35 8.19
N THR A 19 -0.03 -10.28 8.77
CA THR A 19 0.43 -10.32 10.17
C THR A 19 -0.74 -10.37 11.15
N ILE A 20 -1.87 -9.75 10.83
CA ILE A 20 -3.12 -9.87 11.61
C ILE A 20 -3.61 -11.32 11.56
N LEU A 21 -3.74 -11.91 10.36
CA LEU A 21 -4.20 -13.29 10.19
C LEU A 21 -3.29 -14.31 10.88
N LEU A 22 -1.97 -14.07 10.90
CA LEU A 22 -1.01 -14.92 11.61
C LEU A 22 -0.97 -14.70 13.13
N GLY A 23 -1.78 -13.78 13.68
CA GLY A 23 -1.76 -13.43 15.11
C GLY A 23 -0.47 -12.76 15.56
N ARG A 24 0.31 -12.19 14.63
CA ARG A 24 1.57 -11.48 14.89
C ARG A 24 1.39 -9.96 14.98
N SER A 25 0.17 -9.48 14.76
CA SER A 25 -0.17 -8.07 14.91
C SER A 25 -0.15 -7.62 16.37
N ALA A 26 0.02 -6.32 16.60
CA ALA A 26 -0.16 -5.71 17.91
C ALA A 26 -1.63 -5.70 18.38
N LEU A 27 -2.59 -5.94 17.48
CA LEU A 27 -4.01 -6.09 17.81
C LEU A 27 -4.22 -7.30 18.71
N ARG A 28 -4.83 -7.07 19.87
CA ARG A 28 -5.12 -8.10 20.88
C ARG A 28 -6.61 -8.30 21.09
N GLU A 29 -7.41 -7.26 20.90
CA GLU A 29 -8.84 -7.30 21.18
C GLU A 29 -9.60 -7.87 19.97
N PRO A 30 -10.44 -8.92 20.16
CA PRO A 30 -11.15 -9.58 19.07
C PRO A 30 -12.02 -8.62 18.25
N ALA A 31 -12.68 -7.65 18.90
CA ALA A 31 -13.52 -6.67 18.22
C ALA A 31 -12.72 -5.76 17.27
N GLN A 32 -11.49 -5.40 17.63
CA GLN A 32 -10.62 -4.59 16.77
C GLN A 32 -10.06 -5.39 15.60
N ILE A 33 -9.77 -6.68 15.83
CA ILE A 33 -9.35 -7.60 14.76
C ILE A 33 -10.50 -7.77 13.76
N GLU A 34 -11.72 -8.00 14.25
CA GLU A 34 -12.91 -8.14 13.42
C GLU A 34 -13.18 -6.87 12.61
N GLU A 35 -13.12 -5.69 13.23
CA GLU A 35 -13.32 -4.42 12.52
C GLU A 35 -12.28 -4.21 11.40
N GLU A 36 -11.01 -4.54 11.64
CA GLU A 36 -9.97 -4.38 10.61
C GLU A 36 -10.11 -5.44 9.51
N LEU A 37 -10.48 -6.68 9.84
CA LEU A 37 -10.73 -7.72 8.85
C LEU A 37 -11.97 -7.39 7.99
N ASP A 38 -13.02 -6.83 8.59
CA ASP A 38 -14.25 -6.45 7.88
C ASP A 38 -14.00 -5.29 6.90
N LYS A 39 -13.19 -4.30 7.29
CA LYS A 39 -12.77 -3.19 6.40
C LYS A 39 -12.06 -3.67 5.13
N HIS A 40 -11.28 -4.75 5.22
CA HIS A 40 -10.52 -5.29 4.09
C HIS A 40 -11.13 -6.59 3.56
N TRP A 41 -12.36 -6.92 3.95
CA TRP A 41 -13.01 -8.18 3.64
C TRP A 41 -13.10 -8.44 2.14
N ASP A 42 -13.51 -7.44 1.36
CA ASP A 42 -13.60 -7.54 -0.11
C ASP A 42 -12.27 -7.95 -0.73
N ARG A 43 -11.16 -7.40 -0.24
CA ARG A 43 -9.82 -7.71 -0.74
C ARG A 43 -9.37 -9.11 -0.32
N LEU A 44 -9.67 -9.51 0.91
CA LEU A 44 -9.40 -10.86 1.40
C LEU A 44 -10.20 -11.91 0.61
N HIS A 45 -11.48 -11.63 0.37
CA HIS A 45 -12.39 -12.50 -0.36
C HIS A 45 -12.01 -12.62 -1.84
N GLN A 46 -11.65 -11.51 -2.49
CA GLN A 46 -11.20 -11.51 -3.88
C GLN A 46 -9.77 -12.07 -4.05
N GLY A 47 -8.95 -12.03 -3.00
CA GLY A 47 -7.59 -12.56 -3.01
C GLY A 47 -6.76 -11.99 -4.16
N LEU A 48 -6.21 -12.87 -5.00
CA LEU A 48 -5.44 -12.45 -6.18
C LEU A 48 -6.29 -11.85 -7.29
N SER A 49 -7.60 -12.16 -7.35
CA SER A 49 -8.53 -11.58 -8.33
C SER A 49 -8.82 -10.10 -8.06
N TYR A 50 -8.41 -9.57 -6.90
CA TYR A 50 -8.41 -8.13 -6.62
C TYR A 50 -7.48 -7.35 -7.57
N TYR A 51 -6.40 -7.99 -8.01
CA TYR A 51 -5.46 -7.38 -8.94
C TYR A 51 -6.01 -7.42 -10.36
N LYS A 52 -6.19 -6.24 -10.93
CA LYS A 52 -6.78 -6.05 -12.25
C LYS A 52 -5.69 -6.06 -13.32
N PRO A 53 -6.03 -6.46 -14.56
CA PRO A 53 -5.11 -6.31 -15.68
C PRO A 53 -4.86 -4.82 -15.99
N PRO A 54 -3.78 -4.49 -16.73
CA PRO A 54 -3.48 -3.13 -17.16
C PRO A 54 -4.61 -2.55 -18.01
N SER A 55 -4.91 -1.26 -17.85
CA SER A 55 -5.95 -0.59 -18.63
C SER A 55 -5.54 0.80 -19.06
N SER A 56 -6.01 1.26 -20.23
CA SER A 56 -5.71 2.62 -20.71
C SER A 56 -6.25 3.68 -19.75
N ALA A 57 -7.39 3.42 -19.10
CA ALA A 57 -8.00 4.31 -18.12
C ALA A 57 -7.15 4.44 -16.84
N SER A 58 -6.59 3.34 -16.32
CA SER A 58 -5.70 3.36 -15.16
C SER A 58 -4.36 4.02 -15.46
N ALA A 59 -3.80 3.77 -16.64
CA ALA A 59 -2.59 4.46 -17.10
C ALA A 59 -2.79 5.98 -17.20
N GLN A 60 -3.95 6.42 -17.70
CA GLN A 60 -4.28 7.84 -17.76
C GLN A 60 -4.49 8.45 -16.37
N LYS A 61 -5.24 7.78 -15.49
CA LYS A 61 -5.41 8.20 -14.09
C LYS A 61 -4.07 8.32 -13.35
N LEU A 62 -3.14 7.40 -13.59
CA LEU A 62 -1.80 7.47 -12.99
C LEU A 62 -1.01 8.68 -13.52
N LYS A 63 -1.10 8.98 -14.82
CA LYS A 63 -0.45 10.15 -15.42
C LYS A 63 -0.97 11.45 -14.80
N GLU A 64 -2.29 11.57 -14.66
CA GLU A 64 -2.97 12.76 -14.14
C GLU A 64 -2.80 12.95 -12.62
N ASN A 65 -2.49 11.89 -11.87
CA ASN A 65 -2.30 11.95 -10.43
C ASN A 65 -1.09 12.81 -10.04
N LYS A 66 -1.31 13.99 -9.48
CA LYS A 66 -0.24 14.94 -9.11
C LYS A 66 0.49 14.59 -7.81
N ASP A 67 -0.08 13.70 -7.00
CA ASP A 67 0.46 13.34 -5.69
C ASP A 67 1.59 12.31 -5.79
N VAL A 68 1.71 11.63 -6.95
CA VAL A 68 2.75 10.64 -7.20
C VAL A 68 3.90 11.29 -7.97
N ALA A 69 5.12 11.16 -7.45
CA ALA A 69 6.33 11.64 -8.12
C ALA A 69 6.51 10.97 -9.50
N GLN A 70 7.00 11.72 -10.49
CA GLN A 70 7.15 11.23 -11.87
C GLN A 70 7.97 9.94 -11.95
N ALA A 71 9.06 9.84 -11.17
CA ALA A 71 9.90 8.64 -11.12
C ALA A 71 9.12 7.39 -10.64
N LEU A 72 8.21 7.54 -9.68
CA LEU A 72 7.35 6.46 -9.20
C LEU A 72 6.32 6.05 -10.26
N LYS A 73 5.79 7.01 -11.03
CA LYS A 73 4.89 6.71 -12.15
C LYS A 73 5.62 5.90 -13.22
N ASP A 74 6.81 6.34 -13.62
CA ASP A 74 7.60 5.69 -14.67
C ASP A 74 7.98 4.27 -14.24
N PHE A 75 8.37 4.08 -12.98
CA PHE A 75 8.67 2.75 -12.45
C PHE A 75 7.41 1.89 -12.29
N GLY A 76 6.31 2.46 -11.83
CA GLY A 76 5.02 1.80 -11.74
C GLY A 76 4.51 1.28 -13.07
N LEU A 77 4.67 2.04 -14.15
CA LEU A 77 4.37 1.60 -15.52
C LEU A 77 5.24 0.42 -15.96
N ARG A 78 6.52 0.37 -15.53
CA ARG A 78 7.40 -0.77 -15.81
C ARG A 78 6.97 -2.01 -15.03
N ILE A 79 6.63 -1.86 -13.75
CA ILE A 79 6.12 -2.95 -12.91
C ILE A 79 4.79 -3.47 -13.45
N SER A 80 3.89 -2.58 -13.85
CA SER A 80 2.60 -2.95 -14.46
C SER A 80 2.80 -3.82 -15.69
N LYS A 81 3.72 -3.46 -16.58
CA LYS A 81 4.07 -4.28 -17.74
C LYS A 81 4.71 -5.61 -17.36
N LEU A 82 5.56 -5.61 -16.34
CA LEU A 82 6.27 -6.81 -15.88
C LEU A 82 5.33 -7.82 -15.23
N LEU A 83 4.43 -7.36 -14.37
CA LEU A 83 3.52 -8.20 -13.59
C LEU A 83 2.17 -8.41 -14.29
N GLY A 84 1.88 -7.67 -15.36
CA GLY A 84 0.58 -7.70 -16.01
C GLY A 84 -0.54 -7.17 -15.12
N LEU A 85 -0.25 -6.11 -14.35
CA LEU A 85 -1.17 -5.53 -13.36
C LEU A 85 -1.56 -4.10 -13.71
N ASP A 86 -2.69 -3.66 -13.18
CA ASP A 86 -3.15 -2.27 -13.23
C ASP A 86 -2.04 -1.30 -12.79
N GLU A 87 -1.91 -0.21 -13.53
CA GLU A 87 -0.86 0.78 -13.35
C GLU A 87 -0.92 1.45 -11.97
N GLN A 88 -2.12 1.73 -11.44
CA GLN A 88 -2.29 2.32 -10.12
C GLN A 88 -1.95 1.29 -9.04
N GLN A 89 -2.42 0.05 -9.18
CA GLN A 89 -2.10 -1.03 -8.23
C GLN A 89 -0.61 -1.35 -8.22
N SER A 90 0.05 -1.27 -9.37
CA SER A 90 1.51 -1.47 -9.50
C SER A 90 2.31 -0.40 -8.76
N VAL A 91 1.86 0.85 -8.82
CA VAL A 91 2.46 1.95 -8.04
C VAL A 91 2.21 1.76 -6.54
N GLN A 92 1.01 1.34 -6.14
CA GLN A 92 0.71 1.06 -4.74
C GLN A 92 1.58 -0.07 -4.19
N LEU A 93 1.73 -1.18 -4.92
CA LEU A 93 2.62 -2.28 -4.56
C LEU A 93 4.06 -1.82 -4.39
N LEU A 94 4.55 -0.98 -5.31
CA LEU A 94 5.87 -0.38 -5.22
C LEU A 94 6.02 0.48 -3.96
N GLN A 95 5.01 1.31 -3.66
CA GLN A 95 5.03 2.16 -2.47
C GLN A 95 5.05 1.32 -1.18
N CYS A 96 4.22 0.27 -1.09
CA CYS A 96 4.24 -0.66 0.05
C CYS A 96 5.62 -1.32 0.18
N TYR A 97 6.21 -1.82 -0.91
CA TYR A 97 7.54 -2.43 -0.88
C TYR A 97 8.61 -1.45 -0.38
N LEU A 98 8.59 -0.20 -0.87
CA LEU A 98 9.54 0.83 -0.46
C LEU A 98 9.39 1.22 1.03
N GLN A 99 8.18 1.15 1.57
CA GLN A 99 7.90 1.48 2.97
C GLN A 99 8.25 0.32 3.92
N GLU A 100 7.99 -0.92 3.52
CA GLU A 100 8.02 -2.08 4.43
C GLU A 100 9.28 -2.92 4.31
N ASP A 101 9.76 -3.15 3.08
CA ASP A 101 10.78 -4.16 2.79
C ASP A 101 12.07 -3.57 2.20
N TYR A 102 12.04 -2.35 1.65
CA TYR A 102 13.23 -1.73 1.09
C TYR A 102 14.20 -1.27 2.19
N ARG A 103 15.24 -2.08 2.41
CA ARG A 103 16.36 -1.80 3.33
C ARG A 103 17.59 -1.20 2.63
N GLY A 104 17.41 -0.43 1.56
CA GLY A 104 18.50 0.33 0.96
C GLY A 104 19.11 1.33 1.95
N THR A 105 20.33 1.79 1.68
CA THR A 105 21.05 2.75 2.53
C THR A 105 20.15 3.95 2.84
N ARG A 106 19.78 4.09 4.12
CA ARG A 106 18.86 5.09 4.71
C ARG A 106 19.15 6.55 4.32
N ASP A 107 20.25 6.82 3.64
CA ASP A 107 20.68 8.15 3.19
C ASP A 107 20.18 8.54 1.79
N SER A 108 19.66 7.62 0.98
CA SER A 108 19.24 7.94 -0.40
C SER A 108 17.79 8.44 -0.53
N LEU A 109 16.96 8.24 0.49
CA LEU A 109 15.54 8.65 0.51
C LEU A 109 15.26 9.68 1.61
N LYS A 110 16.13 10.69 1.73
CA LYS A 110 15.86 11.88 2.55
C LYS A 110 14.84 12.81 1.86
N MET A 111 13.64 12.29 1.58
CA MET A 111 12.46 13.09 1.24
C MET A 111 11.66 13.27 2.53
N ARG A 112 11.93 14.41 3.17
CA ARG A 112 11.17 15.09 4.24
C ARG A 112 9.86 14.43 4.70
N GLY A 113 9.83 14.03 5.98
CA GLY A 113 8.60 14.03 6.78
C GLY A 113 8.36 12.82 7.68
N LYS A 114 9.08 12.75 8.81
CA LYS A 114 8.65 12.08 10.06
C LYS A 114 8.11 10.63 9.94
N VAL A 115 8.99 9.68 9.66
CA VAL A 115 8.78 8.28 10.09
C VAL A 115 9.10 8.20 11.58
N ARG A 116 8.05 8.22 12.41
CA ARG A 116 8.16 7.88 13.83
C ARG A 116 8.23 6.37 13.94
N LEU A 117 9.42 5.88 14.31
CA LEU A 117 9.64 4.54 14.87
C LEU A 117 8.61 4.30 15.98
N PHE A 118 7.86 3.21 15.87
CA PHE A 118 7.26 2.56 17.03
C PHE A 118 7.80 1.14 17.08
N PHE A 119 8.64 0.90 18.09
CA PHE A 119 8.62 -0.34 18.86
C PHE A 119 7.32 -0.39 19.67
#